data_AF-A0A926A9H2-F1
#
_entry.id   AF-A0A926A9H2-F1
#
_cell.length_a   1.000
_cell.length_b   1.000
_cell.length_c   1.000
_cell.angle_alpha   90.00
_cell.angle_beta   90.00
_cell.angle_gamma   90.00
#
_symmetry.space_group_name_H-M   'P 1'
#
loop_
_entity.id
_entity.type
_entity.pdbx_description
1 polymer ?
#
loop_
_entity_poly.entity_id
_entity_poly.type
_entity_poly.pdbx_seq_one_letter_code
_entity_poly.pdbx_strand_id
1 'polypeptide(L)'
;MTDKKPVKGWSAVKQHLKDWNAAQLSALIKDLYDSSKDNRTFLDARVQADGNGGAALETYRQRIVEQFFPKRGFGKLKLAEARKAIRDYKKATGNVEGAIELL
;
A
#
# COMPACT_ATOMS: atom_id res chain seq x y z
N MET A 1 -6.71 26.20 -38.56
CA MET A 1 -6.00 25.10 -37.88
C MET A 1 -5.61 25.64 -36.51
N THR A 2 -6.26 25.20 -35.44
CA THR A 2 -6.00 25.73 -34.09
C THR A 2 -4.89 24.93 -33.42
N ASP A 3 -3.70 25.53 -33.32
CA ASP A 3 -2.58 25.04 -32.53
C ASP A 3 -2.99 24.84 -31.06
N LYS A 4 -3.18 23.57 -30.66
CA LYS A 4 -3.31 23.23 -29.23
C LYS A 4 -1.95 23.39 -28.57
N LYS A 5 -1.74 24.51 -27.90
CA LYS A 5 -0.59 24.73 -26.98
C LYS A 5 -0.47 23.51 -26.04
N PRO A 6 0.72 22.90 -25.91
CA PRO A 6 0.90 21.76 -25.02
C PRO A 6 0.62 22.24 -23.58
N VAL A 7 -0.35 21.63 -22.93
CA VAL A 7 -0.68 21.90 -21.54
C VAL A 7 0.56 21.52 -20.72
N LYS A 8 1.35 22.50 -20.30
CA LYS A 8 2.53 22.27 -19.47
C LYS A 8 2.09 22.19 -18.01
N GLY A 9 2.54 21.14 -17.31
CA GLY A 9 2.32 20.98 -15.88
C GLY A 9 1.69 19.64 -15.49
N TRP A 10 1.59 19.42 -14.17
CA TRP A 10 1.14 18.16 -13.58
C TRP A 10 -0.22 17.69 -14.10
N SER A 11 -1.15 18.60 -14.39
CA SER A 11 -2.48 18.27 -14.91
C SER A 11 -2.44 17.53 -16.25
N ALA A 12 -1.48 17.85 -17.12
CA ALA A 12 -1.32 17.17 -18.41
C ALA A 12 -0.67 15.80 -18.25
N VAL A 13 0.35 15.71 -17.40
CA VAL A 13 0.98 14.43 -17.03
C VAL A 13 -0.08 13.49 -16.45
N LYS A 14 -0.89 13.98 -15.52
CA LYS A 14 -1.97 13.19 -14.92
C LYS A 14 -3.02 12.73 -15.93
N GLN A 15 -3.38 13.57 -16.91
CA GLN A 15 -4.28 13.17 -18.00
C GLN A 15 -3.69 12.01 -18.81
N HIS A 16 -2.40 12.10 -19.17
CA HIS A 16 -1.72 11.03 -19.90
C HIS A 16 -1.58 9.73 -19.12
N LEU A 17 -1.35 9.79 -17.80
CA LEU A 17 -1.19 8.61 -16.96
C LEU A 17 -2.50 7.84 -16.72
N LYS A 18 -3.67 8.45 -16.95
CA LYS A 18 -4.97 7.79 -16.73
C LYS A 18 -5.20 6.59 -17.64
N ASP A 19 -4.66 6.65 -18.86
CA ASP A 19 -4.85 5.62 -19.87
C ASP A 19 -3.78 4.53 -19.81
N TRP A 20 -2.85 4.61 -18.85
CA TRP A 20 -1.74 3.69 -18.73
C TRP A 20 -2.12 2.45 -17.93
N ASN A 21 -1.61 1.31 -18.36
CA ASN A 21 -1.72 0.07 -17.61
C ASN A 21 -0.65 -0.05 -16.52
N ALA A 22 -0.80 -1.06 -15.65
CA ALA A 22 0.12 -1.29 -14.54
C ALA A 22 1.58 -1.45 -15.00
N ALA A 23 1.85 -2.16 -16.09
CA ALA A 23 3.20 -2.37 -16.60
C ALA A 23 3.86 -1.06 -17.06
N GLN A 24 3.09 -0.19 -17.73
CA GLN A 24 3.57 1.13 -18.18
C GLN A 24 3.86 2.06 -16.99
N LEU A 25 3.00 2.05 -15.96
CA LEU A 25 3.22 2.82 -14.74
C LEU A 25 4.44 2.32 -13.97
N SER A 26 4.62 1.00 -13.86
CA SER A 26 5.79 0.39 -13.22
C SER A 26 7.08 0.75 -13.96
N ALA A 27 7.07 0.74 -15.30
CA ALA A 27 8.22 1.15 -16.10
C ALA A 27 8.60 2.62 -15.81
N LEU A 28 7.63 3.54 -15.79
CA LEU A 28 7.89 4.94 -15.47
C LEU A 28 8.43 5.14 -14.05
N ILE A 29 7.90 4.42 -13.06
CA ILE A 29 8.42 4.48 -11.69
C ILE A 29 9.88 3.99 -11.64
N LYS A 30 10.21 2.93 -12.39
CA LYS A 30 11.58 2.43 -12.51
C LYS A 30 12.50 3.47 -13.17
N ASP A 31 12.07 4.09 -14.25
CA ASP A 31 12.84 5.15 -14.93
C ASP A 31 13.07 6.34 -13.99
N LEU A 32 12.06 6.74 -13.21
CA LEU A 32 12.18 7.77 -12.18
C LEU A 32 13.13 7.37 -11.05
N TYR A 33 13.10 6.11 -10.61
CA TYR A 33 14.03 5.54 -9.64
C TYR A 33 15.47 5.58 -10.17
N ASP A 34 15.69 5.25 -11.44
CA ASP A 34 17.04 5.24 -12.02
C ASP A 34 17.57 6.63 -12.36
N SER A 35 16.69 7.60 -12.61
CA SER A 35 17.05 8.96 -12.99
C SER A 35 17.74 9.79 -11.91
N SER A 36 17.52 9.52 -10.61
CA SER A 36 18.06 10.34 -9.52
C SER A 36 18.22 9.55 -8.23
N LYS A 37 19.34 9.78 -7.54
CA LYS A 37 19.62 9.22 -6.21
C LYS A 37 18.60 9.67 -5.15
N ASP A 38 18.08 10.89 -5.27
CA ASP A 38 17.07 11.40 -4.36
C ASP A 38 15.74 10.66 -4.55
N ASN A 39 15.38 10.35 -5.79
CA ASN A 39 14.19 9.55 -6.09
C ASN A 39 14.33 8.12 -5.57
N ARG A 40 15.53 7.52 -5.66
CA ARG A 40 15.80 6.21 -5.05
C ARG A 40 15.56 6.23 -3.56
N THR A 41 16.20 7.18 -2.88
CA THR A 41 16.09 7.34 -1.42
C THR A 41 14.65 7.57 -1.00
N PHE A 42 13.91 8.40 -1.74
CA PHE A 42 12.49 8.68 -1.49
C PHE A 42 11.61 7.45 -1.67
N LEU A 43 11.75 6.73 -2.79
CA LEU A 43 10.96 5.54 -3.09
C LEU A 43 11.30 4.38 -2.14
N ASP A 44 12.58 4.16 -1.82
CA ASP A 44 13.00 3.15 -0.84
C ASP A 44 12.45 3.47 0.55
N ALA A 45 12.51 4.74 0.99
CA ALA A 45 11.92 5.15 2.26
C ALA A 45 10.39 4.99 2.27
N ARG A 46 9.71 5.32 1.17
CA ARG A 46 8.26 5.18 1.02
C ARG A 46 7.85 3.71 1.05
N VAL A 47 8.55 2.85 0.32
CA VAL A 47 8.31 1.40 0.26
C VAL A 47 8.71 0.72 1.56
N GLN A 48 9.73 1.18 2.28
CA GLN A 48 10.05 0.67 3.62
C GLN A 48 9.03 1.13 4.66
N ALA A 49 8.50 2.35 4.55
CA ALA A 49 7.40 2.82 5.39
C ALA A 49 6.10 2.02 5.15
N ASP A 50 5.80 1.69 3.89
CA ASP A 50 4.68 0.80 3.53
C ASP A 50 4.98 -0.69 3.81
N GLY A 51 6.26 -1.07 3.73
CA GLY A 51 6.77 -2.45 3.76
C GLY A 51 7.11 -2.98 5.16
N ASN A 52 7.36 -2.10 6.14
CA ASN A 52 7.26 -2.46 7.56
C ASN A 52 5.80 -2.69 7.98
N GLY A 53 4.86 -2.26 7.12
CA GLY A 53 3.47 -2.69 7.13
C GLY A 53 3.34 -4.17 6.81
N GLY A 54 4.07 -4.77 5.87
CA GLY A 54 3.87 -6.17 5.44
C GLY A 54 4.11 -7.22 6.54
N ALA A 55 5.23 -7.15 7.26
CA ALA A 55 5.53 -8.10 8.34
C ALA A 55 4.61 -7.88 9.57
N ALA A 56 4.32 -6.62 9.89
CA ALA A 56 3.37 -6.29 10.95
C ALA A 56 1.95 -6.73 10.55
N LEU A 57 1.51 -6.43 9.33
CA LEU A 57 0.21 -6.80 8.75
C LEU A 57 0.05 -8.31 8.78
N GLU A 58 1.05 -9.06 8.36
CA GLU A 58 1.01 -10.52 8.37
C GLU A 58 0.94 -11.08 9.81
N THR A 59 1.65 -10.46 10.75
CA THR A 59 1.55 -10.82 12.18
C THR A 59 0.14 -10.55 12.72
N TYR A 60 -0.45 -9.40 12.39
CA TYR A 60 -1.81 -9.05 12.82
C TYR A 60 -2.88 -9.87 12.11
N ARG A 61 -2.67 -10.20 10.82
CA ARG A 61 -3.50 -11.14 10.04
C ARG A 61 -3.50 -12.53 10.67
N GLN A 62 -2.33 -13.07 11.01
CA GLN A 62 -2.23 -14.37 11.67
C GLN A 62 -2.96 -14.39 13.01
N ARG A 63 -2.85 -13.31 13.82
CA ARG A 63 -3.60 -13.18 15.09
C ARG A 63 -5.11 -13.20 14.88
N ILE A 64 -5.61 -12.53 13.83
CA ILE A 64 -7.03 -12.52 13.49
C ILE A 64 -7.46 -13.92 13.05
N VAL A 65 -6.74 -14.53 12.10
CA VAL A 65 -7.03 -15.87 11.59
C VAL A 65 -7.06 -16.89 12.71
N GLU A 66 -6.14 -16.84 13.67
CA GLU A 66 -6.09 -17.78 14.79
C GLU A 66 -7.31 -17.69 15.74
N GLN A 67 -8.03 -16.57 15.78
CA GLN A 67 -9.28 -16.48 16.55
C GLN A 67 -10.44 -17.28 15.91
N PHE A 68 -10.41 -17.46 14.60
CA PHE A 68 -11.46 -18.12 13.82
C PHE A 68 -11.05 -19.53 13.36
N PHE A 69 -9.78 -19.71 13.01
CA PHE A 69 -9.20 -20.92 12.43
C PHE A 69 -7.85 -21.24 13.10
N PRO A 70 -7.85 -21.63 14.40
CA PRO A 70 -6.64 -22.05 15.08
C PRO A 70 -6.08 -23.34 14.46
N LYS A 71 -4.76 -23.51 14.49
CA LYS A 71 -4.08 -24.71 13.94
C LYS A 71 -4.50 -26.03 14.61
N ARG A 72 -5.07 -25.98 15.82
CA ARG A 72 -5.68 -27.13 16.52
C ARG A 72 -6.96 -26.70 17.22
N GLY A 73 -8.01 -27.51 17.09
CA GLY A 73 -9.30 -27.31 17.75
C GLY A 73 -10.24 -26.37 16.99
N PHE A 74 -11.36 -26.01 17.63
CA PHE A 74 -12.34 -25.08 17.06
C PHE A 74 -12.03 -23.63 17.48
N GLY A 75 -12.13 -22.71 16.52
CA GLY A 75 -11.95 -21.28 16.76
C GLY A 75 -12.97 -20.75 17.76
N LYS A 76 -12.51 -19.91 18.69
CA LYS A 76 -13.37 -19.31 19.71
C LYS A 76 -14.27 -18.20 19.14
N LEU A 77 -14.18 -17.92 17.83
CA LEU A 77 -15.00 -16.97 17.08
C LEU A 77 -15.04 -15.58 17.76
N LYS A 78 -13.91 -15.17 18.32
CA LYS A 78 -13.79 -13.92 19.09
C LYS A 78 -13.65 -12.72 18.18
N LEU A 79 -14.77 -12.29 17.59
CA LEU A 79 -14.83 -11.10 16.74
C LEU A 79 -14.31 -9.82 17.44
N ALA A 80 -14.51 -9.72 18.77
CA ALA A 80 -14.01 -8.60 19.56
C ALA A 80 -12.47 -8.50 19.54
N GLU A 81 -11.77 -9.63 19.63
CA GLU A 81 -10.30 -9.71 19.61
C GLU A 81 -9.74 -9.43 18.22
N ALA A 82 -10.39 -9.93 17.18
CA ALA A 82 -10.04 -9.61 15.79
C ALA A 82 -10.17 -8.10 15.51
N ARG A 83 -11.30 -7.49 15.89
CA ARG A 83 -11.50 -6.04 15.76
C ARG A 83 -10.50 -5.24 16.61
N LYS A 84 -10.09 -5.77 17.76
CA LYS A 84 -9.05 -5.15 18.59
C LYS A 84 -7.69 -5.19 17.89
N ALA A 85 -7.32 -6.32 17.28
CA ALA A 85 -6.10 -6.46 16.51
C ALA A 85 -6.02 -5.45 15.34
N ILE A 86 -7.12 -5.24 14.60
CA ILE A 86 -7.19 -4.24 13.52
C ILE A 86 -6.97 -2.81 14.05
N ARG A 87 -7.62 -2.46 15.16
CA ARG A 87 -7.46 -1.13 15.79
C ARG A 87 -6.04 -0.92 16.30
N ASP A 88 -5.45 -1.95 16.89
CA ASP A 88 -4.08 -1.91 17.42
C ASP A 88 -3.07 -1.80 16.27
N TYR A 89 -3.28 -2.49 15.14
CA TYR A 89 -2.48 -2.34 13.91
C TYR A 89 -2.56 -0.91 13.37
N LYS A 90 -3.78 -0.36 13.23
CA LYS A 90 -3.99 1.01 12.75
C LYS A 90 -3.29 2.05 13.63
N LYS A 91 -3.31 1.87 14.96
CA LYS A 91 -2.62 2.75 15.91
C LYS A 91 -1.09 2.60 15.86
N ALA A 92 -0.59 1.38 15.73
CA ALA A 92 0.84 1.10 15.78
C ALA A 92 1.58 1.48 14.49
N THR A 93 0.92 1.34 13.34
CA THR A 93 1.55 1.54 12.03
C THR A 93 1.16 2.84 11.36
N GLY A 94 0.04 3.47 11.75
CA GLY A 94 -0.53 4.60 11.02
C GLY A 94 -0.97 4.26 9.59
N ASN A 95 -0.86 3.00 9.18
CA ASN A 95 -1.12 2.53 7.82
C ASN A 95 -2.62 2.23 7.67
N VAL A 96 -3.34 3.16 7.05
CA VAL A 96 -4.78 3.07 6.81
C VAL A 96 -5.10 1.99 5.78
N GLU A 97 -4.27 1.81 4.76
CA GLU A 97 -4.47 0.81 3.71
C GLU A 97 -4.36 -0.61 4.26
N GLY A 98 -3.31 -0.91 5.04
CA GLY A 98 -3.18 -2.20 5.70
C GLY A 98 -4.29 -2.46 6.74
N ALA A 99 -4.84 -1.43 7.38
CA ALA A 99 -5.97 -1.61 8.28
C ALA A 99 -7.27 -1.96 7.54
N ILE A 100 -7.44 -1.48 6.30
CA ILE A 100 -8.55 -1.87 5.41
C ILE A 100 -8.36 -3.32 4.95
N GLU A 101 -7.13 -3.74 4.68
CA GLU A 101 -6.80 -5.12 4.28
C GLU A 101 -7.02 -6.17 5.39
N LEU A 102 -7.08 -5.74 6.66
CA LEU A 102 -7.36 -6.62 7.81
C LEU A 102 -8.85 -6.70 8.18
N LEU A 103 -9.73 -5.90 7.57
CA LEU A 103 -11.19 -5.94 7.78
C LEU A 103 -11.82 -7.09 7.01
#